data_AF-A0A957VEX9-F1
#
_entry.id   AF-A0A957VEX9-F1
#
_cell.length_a   1.000
_cell.length_b   1.000
_cell.length_c   1.000
_cell.angle_alpha   90.00
_cell.angle_beta   90.00
_cell.angle_gamma   90.00
#
_symmetry.space_group_name_H-M   'P 1'
#
loop_
_entity.id
_entity.type
_entity.pdbx_description
1 polymer ?
#
loop_
_entity_poly.entity_id
_entity_poly.type
_entity_poly.pdbx_seq_one_letter_code
_entity_poly.pdbx_strand_id
1 'polypeptide(L)'
;MGCLFALLGAMAPRLALLLLWIFTPIVNVAFQPWIMPWLWPILGIIFLPFTTLMYVLVASGGALSIWGWLIVLLGLLIDLGAYGQSYEYREQIPGMATSK
;
A
#
# COMPACT_ATOMS: atom_id res chain seq x y z
N MET A 1 10.79 19.03 6.03
CA MET A 1 9.39 19.23 5.60
C MET A 1 8.78 18.07 4.81
N GLY A 2 9.53 16.99 4.50
CA GLY A 2 8.96 15.77 3.89
C GLY A 2 8.28 14.81 4.89
N CYS A 3 8.51 14.99 6.20
CA CYS A 3 8.05 14.06 7.24
C CYS A 3 6.51 14.03 7.37
N LEU A 4 5.84 15.18 7.24
CA LEU A 4 4.38 15.28 7.25
C LEU A 4 3.78 14.58 6.02
N PHE A 5 4.37 14.78 4.83
CA PHE A 5 3.94 14.10 3.61
C PHE A 5 4.22 12.60 3.64
N ALA A 6 5.33 12.17 4.24
CA ALA A 6 5.64 10.75 4.44
C ALA A 6 4.68 10.08 5.44
N LEU A 7 4.33 10.76 6.53
CA LEU A 7 3.34 10.28 7.50
C LEU A 7 1.94 10.22 6.88
N LEU A 8 1.52 11.26 6.15
CA LEU A 8 0.23 11.27 5.45
C LEU A 8 0.22 10.18 4.37
N GLY A 9 1.29 10.07 3.58
CA GLY A 9 1.43 9.06 2.54
C GLY A 9 1.40 7.64 3.09
N ALA A 10 1.97 7.37 4.26
CA ALA A 10 1.96 6.03 4.86
C ALA A 10 0.65 5.70 5.61
N MET A 11 0.02 6.69 6.25
CA MET A 11 -1.19 6.50 7.06
C MET A 11 -2.48 6.59 6.24
N ALA A 12 -2.56 7.51 5.29
CA ALA A 12 -3.75 7.72 4.46
C ALA A 12 -4.21 6.46 3.69
N PRO A 13 -3.33 5.69 3.00
CA PRO A 13 -3.79 4.51 2.26
C PRO A 13 -4.31 3.40 3.17
N ARG A 14 -3.72 3.23 4.36
CA ARG A 14 -4.17 2.25 5.36
C ARG A 14 -5.56 2.61 5.90
N LEU A 15 -5.75 3.88 6.27
CA LEU A 15 -7.03 4.42 6.70
C LEU A 15 -8.08 4.33 5.59
N ALA A 16 -7.73 4.72 4.37
CA ALA A 16 -8.63 4.65 3.23
C ALA A 16 -9.07 3.21 2.93
N LEU A 17 -8.15 2.23 2.97
CA LEU A 17 -8.52 0.82 2.81
C LEU A 17 -9.44 0.32 3.91
N LEU A 18 -9.15 0.65 5.18
CA LEU A 18 -10.03 0.28 6.31
C LEU A 18 -11.42 0.92 6.19
N LEU A 19 -11.48 2.20 5.83
CA LEU A 19 -12.73 2.91 5.60
C LEU A 19 -13.50 2.29 4.43
N LEU A 20 -12.85 2.06 3.29
CA LEU A 20 -13.49 1.40 2.15
C LEU A 20 -14.00 0.02 2.52
N TRP A 21 -13.27 -0.75 3.33
CA TRP A 21 -13.70 -2.08 3.73
C TRP A 21 -14.93 -2.09 4.65
N ILE A 22 -14.99 -1.13 5.58
CA ILE A 22 -16.11 -1.02 6.53
C ILE A 22 -17.34 -0.39 5.86
N PHE A 23 -17.15 0.65 5.05
CA PHE A 23 -18.24 1.44 4.49
C PHE A 23 -18.72 0.91 3.13
N THR A 24 -17.95 0.08 2.44
CA THR A 24 -18.32 -0.40 1.09
C THR A 24 -17.95 -1.87 0.86
N PRO A 25 -18.72 -2.60 0.03
CA PRO A 25 -18.42 -4.00 -0.29
C PRO A 25 -17.31 -4.17 -1.33
N ILE A 26 -16.76 -3.08 -1.87
CA ILE A 26 -15.84 -3.13 -3.03
C ILE A 26 -14.56 -3.89 -2.74
N VAL A 27 -14.07 -3.83 -1.49
CA VAL A 27 -12.87 -4.56 -1.07
C VAL A 27 -13.14 -6.07 -1.13
N ASN A 28 -14.28 -6.50 -0.58
CA ASN A 28 -14.67 -7.91 -0.62
C ASN A 28 -14.88 -8.39 -2.05
N VAL A 29 -15.53 -7.58 -2.91
CA VAL A 29 -15.77 -7.92 -4.32
C VAL A 29 -14.46 -8.00 -5.11
N ALA A 30 -13.53 -7.07 -4.90
CA ALA A 30 -12.22 -7.10 -5.56
C ALA A 30 -11.42 -8.36 -5.23
N PHE A 31 -11.53 -8.86 -4.00
CA PHE A 31 -10.83 -10.07 -3.56
C PHE A 31 -11.65 -11.37 -3.65
N GLN A 32 -12.92 -11.33 -4.05
CA GLN A 32 -13.76 -12.54 -4.26
C GLN A 32 -13.09 -13.63 -5.11
N PRO A 33 -12.39 -13.32 -6.22
CA PRO A 33 -11.81 -14.35 -7.08
C PRO A 33 -10.60 -15.08 -6.47
N TRP A 34 -10.10 -14.62 -5.31
CA TRP A 34 -8.90 -15.14 -4.67
C TRP A 34 -9.22 -16.34 -3.76
N ILE A 35 -8.26 -17.24 -3.60
CA ILE A 35 -8.38 -18.46 -2.78
C ILE A 35 -8.80 -18.16 -1.32
N MET A 36 -8.31 -17.07 -0.73
CA MET A 36 -8.69 -16.60 0.62
C MET A 36 -9.03 -15.10 0.62
N PRO A 37 -10.30 -14.73 0.34
CA PRO A 37 -10.72 -13.34 0.10
C PRO A 37 -10.61 -12.42 1.33
N TRP A 38 -10.62 -12.98 2.55
CA TRP A 38 -10.50 -12.23 3.79
C TRP A 38 -9.04 -12.01 4.23
N LEU A 39 -8.12 -12.87 3.81
CA LEU A 39 -6.71 -12.81 4.23
C LEU A 39 -5.91 -11.80 3.38
N TRP A 40 -6.19 -11.75 2.08
CA TRP A 40 -5.48 -10.90 1.14
C TRP A 40 -5.58 -9.39 1.44
N PRO A 41 -6.75 -8.81 1.77
CA PRO A 41 -6.83 -7.39 2.14
C PRO A 41 -6.08 -7.08 3.44
N ILE A 42 -6.06 -7.99 4.41
CA ILE A 42 -5.30 -7.84 5.66
C ILE A 42 -3.81 -7.79 5.37
N LEU A 43 -3.33 -8.72 4.53
CA LEU A 43 -1.94 -8.75 4.10
C LEU A 43 -1.56 -7.48 3.34
N GLY A 44 -2.45 -7.01 2.47
CA GLY A 44 -2.31 -5.77 1.73
C GLY A 44 -2.16 -4.53 2.63
N ILE A 45 -2.97 -4.39 3.68
CA ILE A 45 -2.89 -3.27 4.63
C ILE A 45 -1.54 -3.23 5.37
N ILE A 46 -0.96 -4.40 5.66
CA ILE A 46 0.29 -4.53 6.42
C ILE A 46 1.51 -4.34 5.52
N PHE A 47 1.54 -5.02 4.37
CA PHE A 47 2.74 -5.10 3.52
C PHE A 47 2.72 -4.12 2.34
N LEU A 48 1.56 -3.88 1.73
CA LEU A 48 1.47 -3.16 0.45
C LEU A 48 0.21 -2.27 0.39
N PRO A 49 0.11 -1.26 1.26
CA PRO A 49 -1.12 -0.49 1.42
C PRO A 49 -1.48 0.31 0.16
N PHE A 50 -0.51 0.88 -0.57
CA PHE A 50 -0.82 1.60 -1.81
C PHE A 50 -1.22 0.65 -2.94
N THR A 51 -0.48 -0.44 -3.11
CA THR A 51 -0.77 -1.44 -4.13
C THR A 51 -2.18 -1.98 -3.99
N THR A 52 -2.57 -2.30 -2.75
CA THR A 52 -3.88 -2.87 -2.43
C THR A 52 -5.01 -1.86 -2.67
N LEU A 53 -4.79 -0.60 -2.32
CA LEU A 53 -5.76 0.48 -2.56
C LEU A 53 -5.96 0.69 -4.07
N MET A 54 -4.88 0.78 -4.84
CA MET A 54 -4.96 0.93 -6.30
C MET A 54 -5.64 -0.28 -6.95
N TYR A 55 -5.33 -1.49 -6.48
CA TYR A 55 -5.98 -2.71 -6.96
C TYR A 55 -7.49 -2.69 -6.73
N VAL A 56 -7.95 -2.35 -5.52
CA VAL A 56 -9.38 -2.26 -5.20
C VAL A 56 -10.09 -1.18 -6.03
N LEU A 57 -9.46 -0.01 -6.24
CA LEU A 57 -10.04 1.05 -7.06
C LEU A 57 -10.17 0.63 -8.53
N VAL A 58 -9.13 0.03 -9.09
CA VAL A 58 -9.15 -0.47 -10.47
C VAL A 58 -10.16 -1.62 -10.64
N ALA A 59 -10.18 -2.57 -9.70
CA ALA A 59 -11.10 -3.71 -9.73
C ALA A 59 -12.56 -3.30 -9.53
N SER A 60 -12.82 -2.24 -8.74
CA SER A 60 -14.19 -1.70 -8.55
C SER A 60 -14.68 -0.90 -9.75
N GLY A 61 -13.78 -0.30 -10.54
CA GLY A 61 -14.10 0.44 -11.77
C GLY A 61 -14.44 -0.44 -12.98
N GLY A 62 -14.35 -1.77 -12.87
CA GLY A 62 -14.68 -2.72 -13.93
C GLY A 62 -13.53 -3.67 -14.26
N ALA A 63 -13.38 -4.02 -15.54
CA ALA A 63 -12.38 -4.99 -15.97
C ALA A 63 -10.95 -4.47 -15.76
N LEU A 64 -10.08 -5.32 -15.22
CA LEU A 64 -8.64 -5.09 -15.09
C LEU A 64 -7.99 -5.02 -16.47
N SER A 65 -8.02 -3.84 -17.09
CA SER A 65 -7.29 -3.56 -18.31
C SER A 65 -5.78 -3.49 -18.06
N ILE A 66 -4.99 -3.56 -19.13
CA ILE A 66 -3.53 -3.37 -19.08
C ILE A 66 -3.18 -2.04 -18.38
N TRP A 67 -3.95 -0.98 -18.65
CA TRP A 67 -3.78 0.32 -18.00
C TRP A 67 -4.04 0.27 -16.49
N GLY A 68 -5.02 -0.51 -16.05
CA GLY A 68 -5.29 -0.73 -14.64
C GLY A 68 -4.10 -1.39 -13.92
N TRP A 69 -3.49 -2.39 -14.55
CA TRP A 69 -2.30 -3.05 -13.99
C TRP A 69 -1.08 -2.12 -13.89
N LEU A 70 -0.93 -1.17 -14.82
CA LEU A 70 0.13 -0.16 -14.71
C LEU A 70 -0.02 0.72 -13.46
N ILE A 71 -1.27 1.06 -13.09
CA ILE A 71 -1.56 1.83 -11.87
C ILE A 71 -1.24 1.00 -10.61
N VAL A 72 -1.61 -0.29 -10.60
CA VAL A 72 -1.27 -1.21 -9.52
C VAL A 72 0.25 -1.36 -9.36
N LEU A 73 0.96 -1.51 -10.49
CA LEU A 73 2.42 -1.59 -10.52
C LEU A 73 3.07 -0.32 -9.97
N LEU A 74 2.53 0.86 -10.30
CA LEU A 74 3.02 2.12 -9.74
C LEU A 74 2.83 2.16 -8.21
N GLY A 75 1.69 1.68 -7.70
CA GLY A 75 1.47 1.51 -6.26
C GLY A 75 2.50 0.60 -5.60
N LEU A 76 2.87 -0.49 -6.27
CA LEU A 76 3.92 -1.42 -5.80
C LEU A 76 5.29 -0.75 -5.73
N LEU A 77 5.65 0.05 -6.74
CA LEU A 77 6.91 0.81 -6.72
C LEU A 77 6.96 1.82 -5.58
N ILE A 78 5.83 2.47 -5.26
CA ILE A 78 5.72 3.40 -4.13
C ILE A 78 5.91 2.65 -2.80
N ASP A 79 5.24 1.51 -2.61
CA ASP A 79 5.39 0.68 -1.40
C ASP A 79 6.85 0.20 -1.24
N LEU A 80 7.49 -0.27 -2.31
CA LEU A 80 8.92 -0.68 -2.30
C LEU A 80 9.87 0.48 -1.99
N GLY A 81 9.61 1.66 -2.54
CA GLY A 81 10.37 2.88 -2.24
C GLY A 81 10.28 3.25 -0.76
N ALA A 82 9.11 3.10 -0.14
CA ALA A 82 8.93 3.36 1.29
C ALA A 82 9.76 2.40 2.18
N TYR A 83 9.92 1.15 1.77
CA TYR A 83 10.83 0.21 2.45
C TYR A 83 12.30 0.63 2.31
N GLY A 84 12.73 1.09 1.13
CA GLY A 84 14.11 1.55 0.89
C GLY A 84 14.52 2.75 1.75
N GLN A 85 13.62 3.73 1.90
CA GLN A 85 13.86 4.93 2.70
C GLN A 85 14.10 4.60 4.19
N SER A 86 13.48 3.54 4.71
CA SER A 86 13.64 3.11 6.12
C SER A 86 15.07 2.68 6.47
N TYR A 87 15.89 2.30 5.49
CA TYR A 87 17.30 1.94 5.70
C TYR A 87 18.21 3.18 5.76
N GLU A 88 17.96 4.19 4.92
CA GLU A 88 18.75 5.45 4.90
C GLU A 88 18.57 6.25 6.19
N TYR A 89 17.37 6.24 6.79
CA TYR A 89 17.12 6.91 8.08
C TYR A 89 17.91 6.32 9.25
N ARG A 90 18.37 5.05 9.17
CA ARG A 90 19.18 4.45 10.23
C ARG A 90 20.61 4.96 10.22
N GLU A 91 21.16 5.29 9.05
CA GLU A 91 22.54 5.80 8.91
C GLU A 91 22.67 7.28 9.32
N GLN A 92 21.57 8.03 9.34
CA GLN A 92 21.55 9.45 9.72
C GLN A 92 21.39 9.70 11.22
N ILE A 93 21.19 8.67 12.05
CA ILE A 93 21.08 8.83 13.52
C ILE A 93 22.49 9.04 14.11
N PRO A 94 22.84 10.25 14.59
CA PRO A 94 24.16 10.51 15.14
C PRO A 94 24.37 9.66 16.39
N GLY A 95 25.30 8.70 16.32
CA GLY A 95 25.58 7.73 17.40
C GLY A 95 25.35 6.27 17.02
N MET A 96 24.75 5.98 15.85
CA MET A 96 24.66 4.63 15.28
C MET A 96 25.77 4.35 14.25
N ALA A 97 26.95 4.96 14.44
CA ALA A 97 28.13 4.59 13.69
C ALA A 97 28.49 3.15 14.05
N THR A 98 28.13 2.21 13.17
CA THR A 98 28.71 0.88 13.17
C THR A 98 30.22 1.05 13.06
N SER A 99 30.92 0.75 14.14
CA SER A 99 32.35 0.50 14.11
C SER A 99 32.59 -0.55 13.03
N LYS A 100 33.15 -0.13 11.89
CA LYS A 100 33.92 -1.04 11.04
C LYS A 100 35.30 -1.22 11.65
#